data_AF-A0A914H8S2-F1
#
_entry.id   AF-A0A914H8S2-F1
#
_cell.length_a   1.000
_cell.length_b   1.000
_cell.length_c   1.000
_cell.angle_alpha   90.00
_cell.angle_beta   90.00
_cell.angle_gamma   90.00
#
_symmetry.space_group_name_H-M   'P 1'
#
loop_
_entity.id
_entity.type
_entity.pdbx_description
1 polymer ?
#
loop_
_entity_poly.entity_id
_entity_poly.type
_entity_poly.pdbx_seq_one_letter_code
_entity_poly.pdbx_strand_id
1 'polypeptide(L)'
;MEEIGNSSKNAKVCVSCHNPSSGAHFCKKCFEPCHAISPCSISIDGEEGYGAKVVCSECWLRDEGATNENSNIVKTAPSVRDKPTTSGGNLRAPPMEIYLEWIVSAWDRLSKDIIVKSFLCCGITKDDDGKNDALIHVFKKDGAIPHGLPLLRQRRQEEHMIKLVEEIDLNEDDNIGSDFSIEI
;
A
#
# COMPACT_ATOMS: atom_id res chain seq x y z
N MET A 1 14.41 -9.50 64.87
CA MET A 1 14.70 -8.40 63.93
C MET A 1 15.41 -9.03 62.75
N GLU A 2 14.65 -9.42 61.72
CA GLU A 2 15.22 -9.85 60.45
C GLU A 2 14.87 -8.78 59.42
N GLU A 3 15.91 -8.11 58.90
CA GLU A 3 15.79 -7.10 57.87
C GLU A 3 15.46 -7.80 56.54
N ILE A 4 14.26 -7.58 56.01
CA ILE A 4 13.91 -7.98 54.65
C ILE A 4 14.64 -7.03 53.70
N GLY A 5 15.78 -7.49 53.18
CA GLY A 5 16.57 -6.79 52.19
C GLY A 5 15.74 -6.40 50.97
N ASN A 6 15.52 -5.10 50.81
CA ASN A 6 14.87 -4.50 49.66
C ASN A 6 15.82 -4.56 48.45
N SER A 7 15.91 -5.71 47.80
CA SER A 7 16.60 -5.87 46.53
C SER A 7 15.69 -5.36 45.42
N SER A 8 15.72 -4.04 45.19
CA SER A 8 15.05 -3.39 44.06
C SER A 8 15.72 -3.86 42.76
N LYS A 9 15.27 -5.00 42.23
CA LYS A 9 15.66 -5.47 40.91
C LYS A 9 14.99 -4.56 39.89
N ASN A 10 15.77 -3.71 39.22
CA ASN A 10 15.30 -2.94 38.07
C ASN A 10 14.62 -3.90 37.08
N ALA A 11 13.30 -3.82 36.97
CA ALA A 11 12.54 -4.64 36.05
C ALA A 11 13.01 -4.35 34.63
N LYS A 12 13.35 -5.39 33.86
CA LYS A 12 13.67 -5.22 32.44
C LYS A 12 12.44 -4.68 31.72
N VAL A 13 12.63 -3.72 30.83
CA VAL A 13 11.55 -3.04 30.11
C VAL A 13 11.49 -3.54 28.68
N CYS A 14 10.27 -3.74 28.15
CA CYS A 14 10.08 -4.13 26.76
C CYS A 14 10.48 -2.99 25.81
N VAL A 15 11.35 -3.28 24.84
CA VAL A 15 11.86 -2.32 23.85
C VAL A 15 10.76 -1.70 22.97
N SER A 16 9.66 -2.41 22.77
CA SER A 16 8.58 -1.96 21.87
C SER A 16 7.52 -1.14 22.62
N CYS A 17 7.10 -1.58 23.80
CA CYS A 17 5.97 -0.97 24.52
C CYS A 17 6.36 -0.22 25.80
N HIS A 18 7.63 -0.26 26.19
CA HIS A 18 8.19 0.41 27.37
C HIS A 18 7.54 0.05 28.72
N ASN A 19 6.80 -1.08 28.76
CA ASN A 19 6.25 -1.64 30.00
C ASN A 19 7.20 -2.70 30.58
N PRO A 20 7.08 -3.00 31.89
CA PRO A 20 7.82 -4.09 32.50
C PRO A 20 7.65 -5.40 31.72
N SER A 21 8.77 -6.03 31.43
CA SER A 21 8.85 -7.34 30.80
C SER A 21 9.26 -8.36 31.85
N SER A 22 8.79 -9.59 31.70
CA SER A 22 9.32 -10.73 32.45
C SER A 22 10.80 -10.97 32.16
N GLY A 23 11.34 -10.39 31.08
CA GLY A 23 12.71 -10.59 30.63
C GLY A 23 12.94 -12.00 30.06
N ALA A 24 11.86 -12.74 29.77
CA ALA A 24 11.93 -14.10 29.22
C ALA A 24 12.30 -14.13 27.74
N HIS A 25 12.02 -13.06 27.00
CA HIS A 25 12.22 -13.00 25.56
C HIS A 25 13.02 -11.76 25.16
N PHE A 26 13.87 -11.95 24.16
CA PHE A 26 14.76 -10.94 23.63
C PHE A 26 14.62 -10.94 22.11
N CYS A 27 14.65 -9.74 21.54
CA CYS A 27 14.69 -9.60 20.09
C CYS A 27 15.95 -10.26 19.54
N LYS A 28 15.81 -11.13 18.54
CA LYS A 28 16.95 -11.82 17.90
C LYS A 28 17.95 -10.86 17.24
N LYS A 29 17.54 -9.61 16.96
CA LYS A 29 18.34 -8.61 16.24
C LYS A 29 19.02 -7.60 17.17
N CYS A 30 18.24 -6.90 17.98
CA CYS A 30 18.80 -5.89 18.90
C CYS A 30 19.15 -6.44 20.29
N PHE A 31 18.78 -7.70 20.59
CA PHE A 31 19.00 -8.34 21.89
C PHE A 31 18.38 -7.62 23.09
N GLU A 32 17.51 -6.64 22.84
CA GLU A 32 16.75 -5.96 23.89
C GLU A 32 15.55 -6.80 24.36
N PRO A 33 15.13 -6.67 25.63
CA PRO A 33 13.97 -7.38 26.14
C PRO A 33 12.70 -7.02 25.37
N CYS A 34 11.87 -8.00 25.04
CA CYS A 34 10.57 -7.76 24.40
C CYS A 34 9.51 -8.74 24.90
N HIS A 35 8.22 -8.41 24.77
CA HIS A 35 7.16 -9.39 24.98
C HIS A 35 7.02 -10.27 23.73
N ALA A 36 6.81 -11.58 23.87
CA ALA A 36 6.51 -12.50 22.76
C ALA A 36 5.04 -12.45 22.32
N ILE A 37 4.41 -11.28 22.42
CA ILE A 37 3.04 -11.06 21.98
C ILE A 37 3.02 -9.93 20.95
N SER A 38 2.11 -10.03 19.98
CA SER A 38 1.75 -8.91 19.13
C SER A 38 1.12 -7.79 19.97
N PRO A 39 1.43 -6.50 19.73
CA PRO A 39 2.26 -5.96 18.65
C PRO A 39 3.74 -5.78 19.01
N CYS A 40 4.20 -6.26 20.17
CA CYS A 40 5.55 -5.98 20.67
C CYS A 40 6.63 -6.74 19.90
N SER A 41 6.31 -7.93 19.40
CA SER A 41 7.22 -8.73 18.60
C SER A 41 6.47 -9.64 17.64
N ILE A 42 7.22 -10.20 16.68
CA ILE A 42 6.76 -11.08 15.62
C ILE A 42 7.56 -12.38 15.70
N SER A 43 6.85 -13.51 15.72
CA SER A 43 7.47 -14.83 15.68
C SER A 43 8.07 -15.09 14.31
N ILE A 44 9.35 -15.49 14.27
CA ILE A 44 10.04 -15.80 13.01
C ILE A 44 9.88 -17.25 12.57
N ASP A 45 9.56 -18.15 13.51
CA ASP A 45 9.56 -19.60 13.25
C ASP A 45 8.13 -20.19 13.30
N GLY A 46 7.09 -19.34 13.38
CA GLY A 46 5.69 -19.77 13.51
C GLY A 46 5.30 -20.36 14.87
N GLU A 47 6.25 -20.50 15.79
CA GLU A 47 5.99 -20.94 17.17
C GLU A 47 5.52 -19.76 18.05
N GLU A 48 4.48 -20.01 18.85
CA GLU A 48 3.99 -19.11 19.89
C GLU A 48 4.28 -19.72 21.27
N GLY A 49 4.73 -18.90 22.23
CA GLY A 49 4.90 -19.32 23.62
C GLY A 49 6.33 -19.21 24.16
N TYR A 50 6.58 -19.90 25.28
CA TYR A 50 7.83 -19.80 26.03
C TYR A 50 9.00 -20.40 25.23
N GLY A 51 9.97 -19.57 24.85
CA GLY A 51 11.12 -19.97 24.03
C GLY A 51 10.97 -19.63 22.55
N ALA A 52 9.84 -19.05 22.14
CA ALA A 52 9.63 -18.60 20.77
C ALA A 52 10.73 -17.61 20.35
N LYS A 53 11.28 -17.82 19.15
CA LYS A 53 12.20 -16.85 18.56
C LYS A 53 11.40 -15.69 18.00
N VAL A 54 11.67 -14.49 18.52
CA VAL A 54 10.94 -13.29 18.18
C VAL A 54 11.85 -12.16 17.72
N VAL A 55 11.31 -11.29 16.86
CA VAL A 55 11.93 -10.03 16.48
C VAL A 55 11.01 -8.90 16.97
N CYS A 56 11.56 -7.90 17.66
CA CYS A 56 10.74 -6.76 18.12
C CYS A 56 10.18 -5.98 16.92
N SER A 57 9.04 -5.33 17.11
CA SER A 57 8.37 -4.53 16.06
C SER A 57 9.34 -3.55 15.37
N GLU A 58 10.19 -2.89 16.14
CA GLU A 58 11.17 -1.92 15.63
C GLU A 58 12.22 -2.58 14.71
N CYS A 59 12.74 -3.75 15.08
CA CYS A 59 13.71 -4.47 14.25
C CYS A 59 13.05 -5.22 13.10
N TRP A 60 11.76 -5.53 13.18
CA TRP A 60 11.02 -6.07 12.05
C TRP A 60 10.79 -4.99 10.99
N LEU A 61 10.29 -3.82 11.41
CA LEU A 61 10.05 -2.68 10.53
C LEU A 61 11.33 -2.18 9.85
N ARG A 62 12.47 -2.25 10.54
CA ARG A 62 13.77 -1.91 9.96
C ARG A 62 14.19 -2.86 8.85
N ASP A 63 14.01 -4.17 8.97
CA ASP A 63 14.41 -5.11 7.92
C ASP A 63 13.44 -5.12 6.74
N GLU A 64 12.14 -4.96 6.97
CA GLU A 64 11.19 -4.76 5.85
C GLU A 64 11.31 -3.36 5.24
N GLY A 65 12.06 -2.44 5.87
CA GLY A 65 12.40 -1.12 5.37
C GLY A 65 13.84 -0.97 4.86
N ALA A 66 14.71 -1.98 4.98
CA ALA A 66 16.16 -1.86 4.71
C ALA A 66 16.53 -1.97 3.22
N THR A 67 15.69 -1.48 2.31
CA THR A 67 16.10 -1.22 0.91
C THR A 67 16.17 0.26 0.57
N ASN A 68 15.93 1.19 1.50
CA ASN A 68 16.13 2.61 1.25
C ASN A 68 16.85 3.31 2.42
N GLU A 69 18.09 3.73 2.14
CA GLU A 69 18.80 4.74 2.91
C GLU A 69 18.06 6.08 2.80
N ASN A 70 17.07 6.30 3.65
CA ASN A 70 16.59 7.65 3.95
C ASN A 70 16.05 7.68 5.37
N SER A 71 16.96 7.92 6.31
CA SER A 71 16.71 8.02 7.75
C SER A 71 15.99 9.32 8.12
N ASN A 72 14.78 9.51 7.60
CA ASN A 72 13.82 10.41 8.21
C ASN A 72 12.80 9.58 8.99
N ILE A 73 12.73 9.87 10.29
CA ILE A 73 11.89 9.23 11.30
C ILE A 73 10.45 9.13 10.76
N VAL A 74 10.05 7.94 10.30
CA VAL A 74 8.68 7.68 9.88
C VAL A 74 7.83 7.74 11.13
N LYS A 75 7.01 8.79 11.27
CA LYS A 75 5.96 8.84 12.29
C LYS A 75 4.95 7.74 11.97
N THR A 76 5.07 6.61 12.64
CA THR A 76 4.10 5.52 12.56
C THR A 76 2.77 5.94 13.18
N ALA A 77 1.69 5.25 12.81
CA ALA A 77 0.39 5.50 13.39
C ALA A 77 0.47 5.36 14.93
N PRO A 78 -0.08 6.31 15.71
CA PRO A 78 0.00 6.27 17.16
C PRO A 78 -0.70 5.01 17.68
N SER A 79 -0.05 4.40 18.67
CA SER A 79 -0.58 3.31 19.49
C SER A 79 -2.01 3.61 19.92
N VAL A 80 -2.87 2.59 19.92
CA VAL A 80 -4.33 2.68 20.15
C VAL A 80 -4.69 3.31 21.51
N ARG A 81 -3.72 3.48 22.41
CA ARG A 81 -3.97 3.72 23.84
C ARG A 81 -4.43 5.14 24.22
N ASP A 82 -4.34 6.13 23.33
CA ASP A 82 -4.78 7.52 23.60
C ASP A 82 -5.68 8.13 22.51
N LYS A 83 -6.46 7.30 21.81
CA LYS A 83 -7.29 7.79 20.69
C LYS A 83 -8.63 8.33 21.18
N PRO A 84 -9.01 9.56 20.79
CA PRO A 84 -10.30 10.13 21.17
C PRO A 84 -11.44 9.29 20.59
N THR A 85 -12.46 9.03 21.40
CA THR A 85 -13.65 8.27 21.00
C THR A 85 -14.77 9.22 20.54
N THR A 86 -15.66 8.71 19.69
CA THR A 86 -16.94 9.37 19.39
C THR A 86 -17.86 9.27 20.60
N SER A 87 -18.95 10.02 20.61
CA SER A 87 -19.99 9.90 21.65
C SER A 87 -20.58 8.48 21.75
N GLY A 88 -20.47 7.68 20.69
CA GLY A 88 -20.87 6.27 20.67
C GLY A 88 -19.76 5.28 21.05
N GLY A 89 -18.60 5.74 21.54
CA GLY A 89 -17.49 4.88 21.98
C GLY A 89 -16.61 4.33 20.85
N ASN A 90 -16.86 4.68 19.59
CA ASN A 90 -16.00 4.27 18.48
C ASN A 90 -14.73 5.13 18.43
N LEU A 91 -13.61 4.58 17.96
CA LEU A 91 -12.40 5.37 17.73
C LEU A 91 -12.68 6.47 16.70
N ARG A 92 -12.33 7.72 17.00
CA ARG A 92 -12.34 8.78 15.99
C ARG A 92 -11.24 8.53 14.97
N ALA A 93 -11.55 8.86 13.72
CA ALA A 93 -10.53 8.97 12.70
C ALA A 93 -9.48 10.02 13.13
N PRO A 94 -8.18 9.78 12.86
CA PRO A 94 -7.16 10.81 13.00
C PRO A 94 -7.51 12.06 12.18
N PRO A 95 -7.03 13.25 12.57
CA PRO A 95 -7.09 14.43 11.70
C PRO A 95 -6.49 14.16 10.32
N MET A 96 -6.97 14.90 9.32
CA MET A 96 -6.57 14.67 7.92
C MET A 96 -5.08 14.79 7.72
N GLU A 97 -4.48 15.78 8.34
CA GLU A 97 -3.05 16.08 8.28
C GLU A 97 -2.22 14.88 8.75
N ILE A 98 -2.71 14.16 9.77
CA ILE A 98 -2.01 13.03 10.37
C ILE A 98 -2.03 11.80 9.45
N TYR A 99 -3.18 11.41 8.90
CA TYR A 99 -3.20 10.24 8.02
C TYR A 99 -2.63 10.54 6.63
N LEU A 100 -2.64 11.80 6.17
CA LEU A 100 -1.93 12.20 4.95
C LEU A 100 -0.41 12.02 5.09
N GLU A 101 0.17 12.38 6.25
CA GLU A 101 1.60 12.09 6.53
C GLU A 101 1.89 10.58 6.43
N TRP A 102 0.98 9.72 6.90
CA TRP A 102 1.14 8.26 6.80
C TRP A 102 1.04 7.77 5.36
N ILE A 103 0.11 8.32 4.57
CA ILE A 103 -0.03 7.97 3.16
C ILE A 103 1.27 8.34 2.44
N VAL A 104 1.74 9.58 2.56
CA VAL A 104 3.00 10.02 1.92
C VAL A 104 4.17 9.12 2.35
N SER A 105 4.33 8.90 3.65
CA SER A 105 5.41 8.06 4.17
C SER A 105 5.33 6.61 3.69
N ALA A 106 4.12 6.07 3.50
CA ALA A 106 3.94 4.73 2.97
C ALA A 106 4.31 4.65 1.48
N TRP A 107 3.95 5.67 0.69
CA TRP A 107 4.29 5.75 -0.72
C TRP A 107 5.79 5.93 -0.95
N ASP A 108 6.48 6.71 -0.11
CA ASP A 108 7.94 6.90 -0.17
C ASP A 108 8.74 5.60 0.06
N ARG A 109 8.12 4.61 0.71
CA ARG A 109 8.73 3.28 0.93
C ARG A 109 8.56 2.34 -0.26
N LEU A 110 7.73 2.69 -1.24
CA LEU A 110 7.49 1.87 -2.42
C LEU A 110 8.32 2.41 -3.57
N SER A 111 8.98 1.51 -4.30
CA SER A 111 9.62 1.91 -5.54
C SER A 111 8.57 2.36 -6.55
N LYS A 112 8.94 3.33 -7.39
CA LYS A 112 8.11 3.80 -8.49
C LYS A 112 7.62 2.64 -9.36
N ASP A 113 8.46 1.63 -9.57
CA ASP A 113 8.12 0.45 -10.37
C ASP A 113 6.99 -0.38 -9.75
N ILE A 114 6.95 -0.54 -8.43
CA ILE A 114 5.87 -1.27 -7.74
C ILE A 114 4.56 -0.51 -7.90
N ILE A 115 4.61 0.81 -7.70
CA ILE A 115 3.45 1.69 -7.86
C ILE A 115 2.93 1.60 -9.31
N VAL A 116 3.78 1.78 -10.30
CA VAL A 116 3.38 1.70 -11.72
C VAL A 116 2.80 0.33 -12.04
N LYS A 117 3.44 -0.77 -11.61
CA LYS A 117 2.95 -2.12 -11.84
C LYS A 117 1.58 -2.37 -11.21
N SER A 118 1.27 -1.80 -10.04
CA SER A 118 -0.04 -2.00 -9.41
C SER A 118 -1.15 -1.33 -10.23
N PHE A 119 -0.93 -0.11 -10.72
CA PHE A 119 -1.87 0.57 -11.61
C PHE A 119 -2.07 -0.20 -12.93
N LEU A 120 -0.99 -0.64 -13.58
CA LEU A 120 -1.09 -1.42 -14.82
C LEU A 120 -1.81 -2.76 -14.62
N CYS A 121 -1.56 -3.46 -13.51
CA CYS A 121 -2.28 -4.70 -13.18
C CYS A 121 -3.78 -4.47 -12.99
N CYS A 122 -4.18 -3.29 -12.54
CA CYS A 122 -5.58 -2.89 -12.37
C CYS A 122 -6.21 -2.29 -13.65
N GLY A 123 -5.48 -2.25 -14.77
CA GLY A 123 -5.96 -1.63 -16.01
C GLY A 123 -6.04 -0.10 -15.95
N ILE A 124 -5.38 0.53 -14.96
CA ILE A 124 -5.32 1.98 -14.83
C ILE A 124 -4.06 2.44 -15.57
N THR A 125 -4.24 2.85 -16.83
CA THR A 125 -3.16 3.38 -17.67
C THR A 125 -3.66 4.51 -18.55
N LYS A 126 -2.73 5.31 -19.07
CA LYS A 126 -2.98 6.30 -20.13
C LYS A 126 -2.76 5.73 -21.53
N ASP A 127 -2.30 4.50 -21.65
CA ASP A 127 -2.05 3.88 -22.94
C ASP A 127 -3.39 3.55 -23.63
N ASP A 128 -3.61 4.15 -24.78
CA ASP A 128 -4.72 3.88 -25.69
C ASP A 128 -4.37 2.77 -26.71
N ASP A 129 -3.07 2.56 -26.97
CA ASP A 129 -2.53 1.55 -27.88
C ASP A 129 -2.60 0.10 -27.36
N GLY A 130 -2.90 -0.07 -26.07
CA GLY A 130 -2.98 -1.38 -25.40
C GLY A 130 -1.66 -2.10 -25.17
N LYS A 131 -0.53 -1.39 -25.24
CA LYS A 131 0.80 -1.95 -24.98
C LYS A 131 0.91 -2.68 -23.64
N ASN A 132 0.19 -2.20 -22.63
CA ASN A 132 0.21 -2.74 -21.28
C ASN A 132 -0.98 -3.65 -20.94
N ASP A 133 -1.89 -3.95 -21.88
CA ASP A 133 -3.08 -4.76 -21.58
C ASP A 133 -2.76 -6.17 -21.08
N ALA A 134 -1.63 -6.74 -21.51
CA ALA A 134 -1.18 -8.07 -21.08
C ALA A 134 -0.81 -8.12 -19.59
N LEU A 135 -0.60 -6.96 -18.94
CA LEU A 135 -0.29 -6.86 -17.52
C LEU A 135 -1.53 -6.90 -16.64
N ILE A 136 -2.71 -6.62 -17.21
CA ILE A 136 -3.99 -6.56 -16.49
C ILE A 136 -4.29 -7.92 -15.85
N HIS A 137 -4.40 -7.92 -14.52
CA HIS A 137 -4.41 -9.15 -13.74
C HIS A 137 -5.63 -10.02 -14.04
N VAL A 138 -6.80 -9.41 -14.24
CA VAL A 138 -8.05 -10.15 -14.51
C VAL A 138 -8.01 -10.94 -15.82
N PHE A 139 -7.12 -10.60 -16.76
CA PHE A 139 -6.98 -11.30 -18.05
C PHE A 139 -5.89 -12.37 -18.07
N LYS A 140 -5.16 -12.57 -16.96
CA LYS A 140 -4.19 -13.65 -16.86
C LYS A 140 -4.88 -15.01 -16.88
N LYS A 141 -4.12 -16.08 -17.12
CA LYS A 141 -4.65 -17.46 -17.24
C LYS A 141 -5.41 -17.91 -15.99
N ASP A 142 -4.98 -17.42 -14.83
CA ASP A 142 -5.54 -17.63 -13.49
C ASP A 142 -6.44 -16.47 -13.03
N GLY A 143 -6.64 -15.46 -13.88
CA GLY A 143 -7.50 -14.32 -13.60
C GLY A 143 -8.98 -14.64 -13.69
N ALA A 144 -9.81 -13.69 -13.25
CA ALA A 144 -11.27 -13.84 -13.28
C ALA A 144 -11.86 -13.92 -14.70
N ILE A 145 -11.16 -13.37 -15.71
CA ILE A 145 -11.62 -13.28 -17.11
C ILE A 145 -10.45 -13.62 -18.05
N PRO A 146 -9.97 -14.87 -18.10
CA PRO A 146 -8.76 -15.24 -18.83
C PRO A 146 -8.84 -15.02 -20.37
N HIS A 147 -10.06 -14.87 -20.90
CA HIS A 147 -10.32 -14.57 -22.32
C HIS A 147 -10.73 -13.11 -22.57
N GLY A 148 -10.57 -12.23 -21.56
CA GLY A 148 -11.01 -10.83 -21.66
C GLY A 148 -10.09 -9.95 -22.51
N LEU A 149 -8.80 -10.29 -22.62
CA LEU A 149 -7.83 -9.50 -23.39
C LEU A 149 -8.20 -9.35 -24.88
N PRO A 150 -8.56 -10.43 -25.61
CA PRO A 150 -9.09 -10.29 -26.98
C PRO A 150 -10.32 -9.39 -27.08
N LEU A 151 -11.25 -9.49 -26.12
CA LEU A 151 -12.48 -8.70 -26.11
C LEU A 151 -12.20 -7.21 -25.90
N LEU A 152 -11.26 -6.87 -25.00
CA LEU A 152 -10.83 -5.49 -24.78
C LEU A 152 -10.23 -4.89 -26.06
N ARG A 153 -9.37 -5.64 -26.74
CA ARG A 153 -8.75 -5.20 -28.01
C ARG A 153 -9.78 -4.99 -29.11
N GLN A 154 -10.73 -5.92 -29.23
CA GLN A 154 -11.83 -5.80 -30.18
C GLN A 154 -12.65 -4.52 -29.92
N ARG A 155 -13.03 -4.27 -28.67
CA ARG A 155 -13.77 -3.05 -28.29
C ARG A 155 -13.05 -1.76 -28.67
N ARG A 156 -11.75 -1.67 -28.43
CA ARG A 156 -10.97 -0.48 -28.84
C ARG A 156 -10.91 -0.31 -30.35
N GLN A 157 -10.83 -1.40 -31.11
CA GLN A 157 -10.87 -1.34 -32.57
C GLN A 157 -12.24 -0.86 -33.08
N GLU A 158 -13.33 -1.36 -32.48
CA GLU A 158 -14.70 -0.91 -32.78
C GLU A 158 -14.85 0.60 -32.51
N GLU A 159 -14.40 1.09 -31.35
CA GLU A 159 -14.43 2.51 -31.00
C GLU A 159 -13.59 3.37 -31.97
N HIS A 160 -12.41 2.91 -32.36
CA HIS A 160 -11.57 3.62 -33.31
C HIS A 160 -12.23 3.71 -34.69
N MET A 161 -12.87 2.62 -35.15
CA MET A 161 -13.64 2.62 -36.40
C MET A 161 -14.82 3.59 -36.36
N ILE A 162 -15.56 3.64 -35.24
CA ILE A 162 -16.68 4.57 -35.07
C ILE A 162 -16.20 6.02 -35.20
N LYS A 163 -15.11 6.38 -34.52
CA LYS A 163 -14.54 7.73 -34.61
C LYS A 163 -14.12 8.10 -36.03
N LEU A 164 -13.49 7.18 -36.76
CA LEU A 164 -13.11 7.41 -38.16
C LEU A 164 -14.33 7.65 -39.05
N VAL A 165 -15.43 6.93 -38.83
CA VAL A 165 -16.68 7.14 -39.59
C VAL A 165 -17.29 8.51 -39.29
N GLU A 166 -17.31 8.92 -38.02
CA GLU A 166 -17.78 10.26 -37.61
C GLU A 166 -16.93 11.38 -38.22
N GLU A 167 -15.61 11.21 -38.31
CA GLU A 167 -14.73 12.20 -38.94
C GLU A 167 -14.96 12.34 -40.46
N ILE A 168 -15.34 11.27 -41.15
CA ILE A 168 -15.63 11.32 -42.59
C ILE A 168 -16.94 12.08 -42.85
N ASP A 169 -17.98 11.82 -42.06
CA ASP A 169 -19.31 12.44 -42.20
C ASP A 169 -19.29 13.97 -41.98
N LEU A 170 -18.35 14.47 -41.18
CA LEU A 170 -18.20 15.91 -40.90
C LEU A 170 -17.42 16.68 -41.98
N ASN A 171 -16.75 16.00 -42.92
CA ASN A 171 -15.89 16.64 -43.94
C ASN A 171 -16.56 16.75 -45.33
N GLU A 172 -17.78 16.24 -45.51
CA GLU A 172 -18.48 16.25 -46.81
C GLU A 172 -19.35 17.50 -47.07
N ASP A 173 -19.52 18.42 -46.11
CA ASP A 173 -20.45 19.56 -46.23
C ASP A 173 -19.82 20.91 -46.68
N ASP A 174 -18.51 21.01 -46.91
CA ASP A 174 -17.84 22.29 -47.24
C ASP A 174 -17.50 22.49 -48.75
N ASN A 175 -18.07 21.71 -49.68
CA ASN A 175 -17.81 21.91 -51.12
C ASN A 175 -19.06 21.88 -52.02
N ILE A 176 -20.07 22.71 -51.71
CA ILE A 176 -21.09 23.12 -52.68
C ILE A 176 -21.15 24.65 -52.70
N GLY A 177 -20.13 25.26 -53.30
CA GLY A 177 -20.01 26.70 -53.50
C GLY A 177 -19.81 27.06 -54.97
N SER A 178 -20.94 27.28 -55.67
CA SER A 178 -21.13 28.15 -56.83
C SER A 178 -20.24 27.99 -58.09
N ASP A 179 -20.85 27.56 -59.21
CA ASP A 179 -20.94 28.39 -60.43
C ASP A 179 -21.85 27.70 -61.47
N PHE A 180 -23.09 28.17 -61.60
CA PHE A 180 -23.87 27.99 -62.82
C PHE A 180 -24.59 29.30 -63.12
N SER A 181 -23.82 30.27 -63.60
CA SER A 181 -24.37 31.38 -64.35
C SER A 181 -24.69 30.87 -65.77
N ILE A 182 -25.96 30.52 -66.03
CA ILE A 182 -26.49 30.38 -67.39
C ILE A 182 -27.05 31.74 -67.80
N GLU A 183 -26.37 32.39 -68.75
CA GLU A 183 -26.95 33.47 -69.54
C GLU A 183 -27.95 32.87 -70.54
N ILE A 184 -29.17 33.44 -70.60
CA ILE A 184 -30.15 33.25 -71.68
C ILE A 184 -30.30 34.58 -72.40
#